data_AF-A0A2V9AII4-F1
#
_entry.id   AF-A0A2V9AII4-F1
#
_cell.length_a   1.000
_cell.length_b   1.000
_cell.length_c   1.000
_cell.angle_alpha   90.00
_cell.angle_beta   90.00
_cell.angle_gamma   90.00
#
_symmetry.space_group_name_H-M   'P 1'
#
loop_
_entity.id
_entity.type
_entity.pdbx_description
1 polymer ?
#
loop_
_entity_poly.entity_id
_entity_poly.type
_entity_poly.pdbx_seq_one_letter_code
_entity_poly.pdbx_strand_id
1 'polypeptide(L)'
;MKYKLIPLAFLLLRFYGCSQHLFTDYRSLDQTGMWSSSVEELKKLNTSDTEVGQLTRMKQAGVSDDACVQVIADAHNHQHPFASADSAVNLMRAGYNESIILEMTKADQLDNLSGDAVMLRLVGLSDHAVDVILHKRMKGQRTMSSAEIGRLKNTGLSEAQIMERINRGLTDAQADKEAAGREAARNHANTGFTRVRGRRPR
;
A
#
# COMPACT_ATOMS: atom_id res chain seq x y z
N MET A 1 33.86 8.81 -58.04
CA MET A 1 33.27 9.43 -56.84
C MET A 1 32.41 10.62 -57.24
N LYS A 2 31.09 10.43 -57.42
CA LYS A 2 30.09 11.51 -57.51
C LYS A 2 28.78 10.97 -56.95
N TYR A 3 28.24 11.69 -55.96
CA TYR A 3 27.21 11.25 -55.03
C TYR A 3 25.81 11.21 -55.67
N LYS A 4 25.04 10.16 -55.36
CA LYS A 4 23.62 10.03 -55.70
C LYS A 4 22.81 10.96 -54.80
N LEU A 5 22.07 11.89 -55.39
CA LEU A 5 20.99 12.64 -54.76
C LEU A 5 19.79 11.71 -54.54
N ILE A 6 19.44 11.46 -53.28
CA ILE A 6 18.20 10.80 -52.87
C ILE A 6 17.34 11.89 -52.21
N PRO A 7 16.13 12.19 -52.70
CA PRO A 7 15.24 13.09 -52.00
C PRO A 7 14.59 12.35 -50.81
N LEU A 8 15.18 12.56 -49.63
CA LEU A 8 14.65 12.18 -48.33
C LEU A 8 13.73 13.30 -47.82
N ALA A 9 12.51 13.40 -48.34
CA ALA A 9 11.60 14.47 -47.96
C ALA A 9 10.12 14.08 -48.08
N PHE A 10 9.69 12.97 -47.48
CA PHE A 10 8.25 12.67 -47.41
C PHE A 10 7.86 11.73 -46.25
N LEU A 11 8.38 11.96 -45.03
CA LEU A 11 7.99 11.12 -43.90
C LEU A 11 8.06 11.81 -42.51
N LEU A 12 7.53 13.04 -42.40
CA LEU A 12 7.35 13.71 -41.10
C LEU A 12 6.03 14.50 -41.03
N LEU A 13 4.92 13.84 -41.34
CA LEU A 13 3.58 14.29 -40.92
C LEU A 13 2.89 13.13 -40.20
N ARG A 14 3.43 12.78 -39.02
CA ARG A 14 2.77 11.90 -38.05
C ARG A 14 2.14 12.78 -36.98
N PHE A 15 0.81 12.91 -37.07
CA PHE A 15 -0.12 13.10 -35.97
C PHE A 15 0.27 14.09 -34.86
N TYR A 16 0.08 15.39 -35.12
CA TYR A 16 -0.47 16.24 -34.07
C TYR A 16 -1.98 15.98 -34.01
N GLY A 17 -2.35 14.93 -33.28
CA GLY A 17 -3.72 14.76 -32.82
C GLY A 17 -4.03 15.90 -31.86
N CYS A 18 -4.77 16.89 -32.36
CA CYS A 18 -5.36 17.94 -31.55
C CYS A 18 -6.08 17.30 -30.37
N SER A 19 -5.65 17.61 -29.14
CA SER A 19 -6.32 17.25 -27.91
C SER A 19 -7.68 17.97 -27.87
N GLN A 20 -8.70 17.34 -28.44
CA GLN A 20 -10.05 17.57 -27.94
C GLN A 20 -10.03 17.12 -26.49
N HIS A 21 -9.90 18.07 -25.58
CA HIS A 21 -10.30 17.88 -24.19
C HIS A 21 -11.79 17.58 -24.26
N LEU A 22 -12.15 16.30 -24.38
CA LEU A 22 -13.48 15.88 -23.99
C LEU A 22 -13.64 16.39 -22.55
N PHE A 23 -14.69 17.15 -22.32
CA PHE A 23 -15.04 17.59 -20.98
C PHE A 23 -15.13 16.34 -20.10
N THR A 24 -14.34 16.32 -19.02
CA THR A 24 -14.35 15.20 -18.06
C THR A 24 -15.78 14.94 -17.60
N ASP A 25 -16.21 13.68 -17.62
CA ASP A 25 -17.58 13.29 -17.24
C ASP A 25 -17.68 13.02 -15.74
N TYR A 26 -18.24 13.96 -14.99
CA TYR A 26 -18.42 13.85 -13.54
C TYR A 26 -19.73 13.16 -13.13
N ARG A 27 -20.57 12.71 -14.06
CA ARG A 27 -21.90 12.16 -13.75
C ARG A 27 -21.84 10.93 -12.83
N SER A 28 -20.78 10.13 -12.90
CA SER A 28 -20.60 8.97 -12.01
C SER A 28 -20.41 9.37 -10.55
N LEU A 29 -19.81 10.54 -10.27
CA LEU A 29 -19.63 11.04 -8.91
C LEU A 29 -20.93 11.57 -8.33
N ASP A 30 -21.70 12.29 -9.14
CA ASP A 30 -23.05 12.73 -8.76
C ASP A 30 -23.97 11.53 -8.46
N GLN A 31 -23.92 10.49 -9.31
CA GLN A 31 -24.65 9.23 -9.08
C GLN A 31 -24.24 8.47 -7.82
N THR A 32 -23.00 8.66 -7.34
CA THR A 32 -22.53 8.08 -6.07
C THR A 32 -22.80 8.98 -4.87
N GLY A 33 -23.54 10.09 -5.07
CA GLY A 33 -23.96 11.00 -4.02
C GLY A 33 -22.85 11.93 -3.53
N MET A 34 -21.86 12.24 -4.39
CA MET A 34 -20.88 13.28 -4.09
C MET A 34 -21.53 14.66 -4.16
N TRP A 35 -21.27 15.50 -3.16
CA TRP A 35 -21.83 16.86 -3.13
C TRP A 35 -21.34 17.70 -4.33
N SER A 36 -22.24 18.55 -4.84
CA SER A 36 -21.93 19.42 -5.98
C SER A 36 -20.75 20.36 -5.71
N SER A 37 -20.57 20.81 -4.46
CA SER A 37 -19.42 21.63 -4.05
C SER A 37 -18.10 20.90 -4.28
N SER A 38 -18.03 19.62 -3.89
CA SER A 38 -16.83 18.79 -4.06
C SER A 38 -16.57 18.47 -5.53
N VAL A 39 -17.62 18.26 -6.33
CA VAL A 39 -17.48 18.13 -7.79
C VAL A 39 -16.91 19.41 -8.42
N GLU A 40 -17.35 20.59 -7.98
CA GLU A 40 -16.78 21.86 -8.44
C GLU A 40 -15.32 22.06 -8.01
N GLU A 41 -14.92 21.54 -6.85
CA GLU A 41 -13.51 21.53 -6.42
C GLU A 41 -12.66 20.59 -7.30
N LEU A 42 -13.15 19.39 -7.60
CA LEU A 42 -12.47 18.47 -8.53
C LEU A 42 -12.30 19.08 -9.92
N LYS A 43 -13.31 19.79 -10.43
CA LYS A 43 -13.19 20.53 -11.71
C LYS A 43 -12.07 21.56 -11.69
N LYS A 44 -11.89 22.30 -10.58
CA LYS A 44 -10.79 23.27 -10.42
C LYS A 44 -9.41 22.60 -10.41
N LEU A 45 -9.34 21.34 -9.95
CA LEU A 45 -8.13 20.53 -9.98
C LEU A 45 -7.83 19.91 -11.36
N ASN A 46 -8.64 20.17 -12.39
CA ASN A 46 -8.48 19.59 -13.73
C ASN A 46 -8.43 18.05 -13.72
N THR A 47 -9.29 17.41 -12.92
CA THR A 47 -9.37 15.96 -12.83
C THR A 47 -9.70 15.31 -14.18
N SER A 48 -9.03 14.19 -14.47
CA SER A 48 -9.23 13.38 -15.69
C SER A 48 -10.35 12.34 -15.54
N ASP A 49 -10.88 11.83 -16.66
CA ASP A 49 -11.89 10.76 -16.65
C ASP A 49 -11.42 9.51 -15.89
N THR A 50 -10.13 9.18 -16.00
CA THR A 50 -9.52 8.06 -15.28
C THR A 50 -9.57 8.27 -13.77
N GLU A 51 -9.27 9.47 -13.30
CA GLU A 51 -9.32 9.82 -11.88
C GLU A 51 -10.76 9.87 -11.37
N VAL A 52 -11.71 10.35 -12.18
CA VAL A 52 -13.15 10.27 -11.84
C VAL A 52 -13.58 8.82 -11.61
N GLY A 53 -13.12 7.88 -12.43
CA GLY A 53 -13.36 6.44 -12.22
C GLY A 53 -12.74 5.92 -10.92
N GLN A 54 -11.57 6.41 -10.53
CA GLN A 54 -10.90 6.06 -9.27
C GLN A 54 -11.70 6.59 -8.06
N LEU A 55 -12.11 7.85 -8.10
CA LEU A 55 -12.92 8.48 -7.05
C LEU A 55 -14.29 7.83 -6.91
N THR A 56 -14.92 7.44 -8.03
CA THR A 56 -16.21 6.73 -8.00
C THR A 56 -16.08 5.43 -7.20
N ARG A 57 -14.99 4.68 -7.35
CA ARG A 57 -14.72 3.46 -6.58
C ARG A 57 -14.47 3.75 -5.09
N MET A 58 -13.73 4.81 -4.78
CA MET A 58 -13.50 5.23 -3.38
C MET A 58 -14.80 5.63 -2.70
N LYS A 59 -15.65 6.42 -3.37
CA LYS A 59 -16.96 6.85 -2.87
C LYS A 59 -17.88 5.66 -2.62
N GLN A 60 -17.91 4.68 -3.54
CA GLN A 60 -18.65 3.43 -3.36
C GLN A 60 -18.18 2.61 -2.15
N ALA A 61 -16.90 2.74 -1.77
CA ALA A 61 -16.36 2.13 -0.55
C ALA A 61 -16.61 2.95 0.73
N GLY A 62 -17.33 4.08 0.62
CA GLY A 62 -17.71 4.93 1.74
C GLY A 62 -16.70 6.03 2.08
N VAL A 63 -15.72 6.30 1.22
CA VAL A 63 -14.80 7.43 1.42
C VAL A 63 -15.55 8.76 1.30
N SER A 64 -15.26 9.69 2.20
CA SER A 64 -15.84 11.03 2.24
C SER A 64 -15.48 11.87 1.01
N ASP A 65 -16.29 12.89 0.74
CA ASP A 65 -16.06 13.78 -0.41
C ASP A 65 -14.80 14.63 -0.21
N ASP A 66 -14.56 15.10 1.01
CA ASP A 66 -13.37 15.86 1.38
C ASP A 66 -12.10 15.02 1.16
N ALA A 67 -12.12 13.74 1.56
CA ALA A 67 -11.01 12.84 1.29
C ALA A 67 -10.81 12.58 -0.21
N CYS A 68 -11.88 12.45 -0.99
CA CYS A 68 -11.82 12.31 -2.45
C CYS A 68 -11.16 13.53 -3.12
N VAL A 69 -11.49 14.75 -2.70
CA VAL A 69 -10.85 15.97 -3.22
C VAL A 69 -9.38 16.01 -2.80
N GLN A 70 -9.08 15.70 -1.54
CA GLN A 70 -7.74 15.76 -0.99
C GLN A 70 -6.78 14.78 -1.68
N VAL A 71 -7.20 13.55 -1.99
CA VAL A 71 -6.31 12.58 -2.67
C VAL A 71 -5.94 13.00 -4.09
N ILE A 72 -6.83 13.70 -4.81
CA ILE A 72 -6.50 14.28 -6.12
C ILE A 72 -5.50 15.41 -5.96
N ALA A 73 -5.77 16.33 -5.03
CA ALA A 73 -4.88 17.45 -4.77
C ALA A 73 -3.47 16.98 -4.40
N ASP A 74 -3.35 15.96 -3.54
CA ASP A 74 -2.06 15.39 -3.15
C ASP A 74 -1.36 14.66 -4.31
N ALA A 75 -2.08 13.86 -5.11
CA ALA A 75 -1.49 13.21 -6.29
C ALA A 75 -0.98 14.24 -7.33
N HIS A 76 -1.76 15.29 -7.58
CA HIS A 76 -1.36 16.37 -8.49
C HIS A 76 -0.17 17.16 -7.96
N ASN A 77 -0.07 17.36 -6.63
CA ASN A 77 1.12 17.95 -6.00
C ASN A 77 2.37 17.09 -6.23
N HIS A 78 2.23 15.77 -6.31
CA HIS A 78 3.28 14.82 -6.69
C HIS A 78 3.47 14.65 -8.19
N GLN A 79 2.79 15.46 -9.01
CA GLN A 79 2.92 15.50 -10.47
C GLN A 79 2.49 14.22 -11.19
N HIS A 80 1.57 13.45 -10.61
CA HIS A 80 0.98 12.29 -11.26
C HIS A 80 -0.55 12.25 -11.07
N PRO A 81 -1.29 11.61 -11.99
CA PRO A 81 -2.71 11.39 -11.77
C PRO A 81 -2.93 10.42 -10.61
N PHE A 82 -4.05 10.56 -9.92
CA PHE A 82 -4.43 9.61 -8.88
C PHE A 82 -4.86 8.26 -9.50
N ALA A 83 -4.21 7.17 -9.11
CA ALA A 83 -4.47 5.83 -9.64
C ALA A 83 -4.65 4.74 -8.55
N SER A 84 -4.66 5.13 -7.27
CA SER A 84 -4.50 4.24 -6.12
C SER A 84 -5.81 3.92 -5.38
N ALA A 85 -6.97 3.96 -6.07
CA ALA A 85 -8.26 3.72 -5.40
C ALA A 85 -8.34 2.32 -4.79
N ASP A 86 -7.82 1.29 -5.45
CA ASP A 86 -7.87 -0.08 -4.94
C ASP A 86 -7.12 -0.21 -3.60
N SER A 87 -5.98 0.49 -3.45
CA SER A 87 -5.25 0.58 -2.18
C SER A 87 -6.06 1.26 -1.08
N ALA A 88 -6.66 2.41 -1.38
CA ALA A 88 -7.53 3.12 -0.43
C ALA A 88 -8.75 2.26 -0.01
N VAL A 89 -9.41 1.62 -0.98
CA VAL A 89 -10.57 0.73 -0.73
C VAL A 89 -10.18 -0.47 0.12
N ASN A 90 -9.02 -1.07 -0.13
CA ASN A 90 -8.52 -2.20 0.67
C ASN A 90 -8.24 -1.78 2.12
N LEU A 91 -7.68 -0.59 2.34
CA LEU A 91 -7.48 -0.04 3.68
C LEU A 91 -8.80 0.22 4.40
N MET A 92 -9.78 0.85 3.73
CA MET A 92 -11.12 1.07 4.29
C MET A 92 -11.77 -0.25 4.69
N ARG A 93 -11.71 -1.27 3.83
CA ARG A 93 -12.26 -2.61 4.11
C ARG A 93 -11.52 -3.34 5.24
N ALA A 94 -10.23 -3.08 5.39
CA ALA A 94 -9.44 -3.56 6.52
C ALA A 94 -9.70 -2.75 7.81
N GLY A 95 -10.61 -1.78 7.77
CA GLY A 95 -11.09 -0.98 8.90
C GLY A 95 -10.19 0.19 9.28
N TYR A 96 -9.32 0.64 8.38
CA TYR A 96 -8.52 1.84 8.61
C TYR A 96 -9.36 3.10 8.44
N ASN A 97 -9.01 4.15 9.19
CA ASN A 97 -9.64 5.46 9.04
C ASN A 97 -9.11 6.19 7.81
N GLU A 98 -9.90 7.10 7.25
CA GLU A 98 -9.50 7.93 6.11
C GLU A 98 -8.22 8.72 6.36
N SER A 99 -7.95 9.10 7.61
CA SER A 99 -6.73 9.84 7.98
C SER A 99 -5.45 9.12 7.54
N ILE A 100 -5.37 7.79 7.72
CA ILE A 100 -4.16 7.04 7.31
C ILE A 100 -4.04 6.99 5.78
N ILE A 101 -5.17 6.92 5.07
CA ILE A 101 -5.20 6.92 3.61
C ILE A 101 -4.66 8.25 3.10
N LEU A 102 -5.15 9.37 3.66
CA LEU A 102 -4.69 10.70 3.32
C LEU A 102 -3.22 10.92 3.68
N GLU A 103 -2.76 10.42 4.83
CA GLU A 103 -1.34 10.48 5.20
C GLU A 103 -0.46 9.70 4.22
N MET A 104 -0.87 8.50 3.81
CA MET A 104 -0.14 7.68 2.84
C MET A 104 -0.16 8.29 1.44
N THR A 105 -1.29 8.87 1.00
CA THR A 105 -1.38 9.59 -0.29
C THR A 105 -0.48 10.82 -0.28
N LYS A 106 -0.52 11.60 0.79
CA LYS A 106 0.35 12.78 0.96
C LYS A 106 1.83 12.41 0.95
N ALA A 107 2.19 11.24 1.48
CA ALA A 107 3.55 10.73 1.43
C ALA A 107 3.93 10.10 0.08
N ASP A 108 2.99 10.00 -0.88
CA ASP A 108 3.13 9.22 -2.12
C ASP A 108 3.54 7.77 -1.87
N GLN A 109 2.91 7.14 -0.87
CA GLN A 109 3.21 5.78 -0.41
C GLN A 109 1.96 4.89 -0.32
N LEU A 110 0.79 5.35 -0.77
CA LEU A 110 -0.46 4.61 -0.65
C LEU A 110 -0.39 3.22 -1.30
N ASP A 111 0.05 3.11 -2.55
CA ASP A 111 0.17 1.80 -3.22
C ASP A 111 1.31 0.94 -2.67
N ASN A 112 2.38 1.57 -2.17
CA ASN A 112 3.53 0.86 -1.63
C ASN A 112 3.24 0.24 -0.25
N LEU A 113 2.45 0.91 0.58
CA LEU A 113 2.24 0.55 1.98
C LEU A 113 0.88 -0.08 2.26
N SER A 114 -0.12 0.05 1.39
CA SER A 114 -1.49 -0.43 1.66
C SER A 114 -1.53 -1.92 1.98
N GLY A 115 -0.93 -2.76 1.14
CA GLY A 115 -0.91 -4.21 1.34
C GLY A 115 -0.16 -4.60 2.62
N ASP A 116 0.95 -3.92 2.90
CA ASP A 116 1.75 -4.15 4.09
C ASP A 116 1.00 -3.75 5.36
N ALA A 117 0.26 -2.63 5.34
CA ALA A 117 -0.63 -2.21 6.41
C ALA A 117 -1.69 -3.27 6.72
N VAL A 118 -2.42 -3.72 5.69
CA VAL A 118 -3.42 -4.81 5.84
C VAL A 118 -2.77 -6.05 6.47
N MET A 119 -1.57 -6.43 6.03
CA MET A 119 -0.84 -7.56 6.60
C MET A 119 -0.48 -7.37 8.08
N LEU A 120 -0.06 -6.17 8.50
CA LEU A 120 0.26 -5.90 9.91
C LEU A 120 -0.97 -6.10 10.83
N ARG A 121 -2.16 -5.68 10.37
CA ARG A 121 -3.42 -5.94 11.09
C ARG A 121 -3.78 -7.43 11.11
N LEU A 122 -3.56 -8.15 10.01
CA LEU A 122 -3.81 -9.61 9.95
C LEU A 122 -2.85 -10.41 10.83
N VAL A 123 -1.61 -9.94 11.01
CA VAL A 123 -0.68 -10.48 12.03
C VAL A 123 -1.23 -10.27 13.45
N GLY A 124 -2.23 -9.42 13.61
CA GLY A 124 -2.94 -9.16 14.87
C GLY A 124 -2.19 -8.21 15.80
N LEU A 125 -1.31 -7.36 15.24
CA LEU A 125 -0.69 -6.28 16.02
C LEU A 125 -1.77 -5.32 16.52
N SER A 126 -1.52 -4.66 17.64
CA SER A 126 -2.36 -3.57 18.12
C SER A 126 -2.37 -2.40 17.13
N ASP A 127 -3.48 -1.66 17.05
CA ASP A 127 -3.60 -0.49 16.17
C ASP A 127 -2.45 0.51 16.41
N HIS A 128 -2.07 0.73 17.67
CA HIS A 128 -0.94 1.59 18.02
C HIS A 128 0.40 1.07 17.45
N ALA A 129 0.68 -0.24 17.54
CA ALA A 129 1.91 -0.79 16.98
C ALA A 129 1.93 -0.67 15.44
N VAL A 130 0.79 -0.93 14.79
CA VAL A 130 0.61 -0.73 13.35
C VAL A 130 0.89 0.73 12.97
N ASP A 131 0.27 1.69 13.66
CA ASP A 131 0.44 3.11 13.37
C ASP A 131 1.89 3.55 13.48
N VAL A 132 2.60 3.12 14.54
CA VAL A 132 4.03 3.41 14.71
C VAL A 132 4.85 2.86 13.55
N ILE A 133 4.57 1.63 13.10
CA ILE A 133 5.29 1.00 11.99
C ILE A 133 5.03 1.75 10.68
N LEU A 134 3.76 2.07 10.38
CA LEU A 134 3.37 2.79 9.17
C LEU A 134 3.99 4.18 9.13
N HIS A 135 3.95 4.93 10.24
CA HIS A 135 4.58 6.25 10.34
C HIS A 135 6.10 6.20 10.13
N LYS A 136 6.77 5.16 10.64
CA LYS A 136 8.20 4.94 10.37
C LYS A 136 8.45 4.73 8.88
N ARG A 137 7.67 3.86 8.23
CA ARG A 137 7.80 3.54 6.81
C ARG A 137 7.52 4.75 5.91
N MET A 138 6.48 5.53 6.20
CA MET A 138 6.18 6.78 5.49
C MET A 138 7.32 7.80 5.60
N LYS A 139 8.09 7.79 6.70
CA LYS A 139 9.30 8.60 6.89
C LYS A 139 10.56 7.99 6.26
N GLY A 140 10.44 6.91 5.50
CA GLY A 140 11.58 6.17 4.94
C GLY A 140 12.45 5.47 5.99
N GLN A 141 11.98 5.35 7.24
CA GLN A 141 12.73 4.63 8.26
C GLN A 141 12.62 3.13 8.03
N ARG A 142 13.75 2.45 8.06
CA ARG A 142 13.82 1.01 7.86
C ARG A 142 13.10 0.29 9.00
N THR A 143 12.14 -0.54 8.64
CA THR A 143 11.52 -1.54 9.52
C THR A 143 11.68 -2.91 8.86
N MET A 144 11.51 -3.97 9.63
CA MET A 144 11.24 -5.29 9.06
C MET A 144 9.90 -5.28 8.29
N SER A 145 9.78 -6.16 7.32
CA SER A 145 8.56 -6.46 6.55
C SER A 145 7.46 -7.03 7.45
N SER A 146 6.19 -6.86 7.06
CA SER A 146 5.08 -7.51 7.80
C SER A 146 5.19 -9.03 7.85
N ALA A 147 5.76 -9.66 6.81
CA ALA A 147 5.99 -11.10 6.78
C ALA A 147 6.92 -11.54 7.91
N GLU A 148 8.07 -10.87 8.08
CA GLU A 148 9.02 -11.20 9.14
C GLU A 148 8.47 -10.84 10.53
N ILE A 149 7.71 -9.75 10.66
CA ILE A 149 6.99 -9.44 11.90
C ILE A 149 6.01 -10.57 12.26
N GLY A 150 5.25 -11.05 11.28
CA GLY A 150 4.31 -12.16 11.43
C GLY A 150 5.00 -13.45 11.86
N ARG A 151 6.13 -13.80 11.23
CA ARG A 151 6.92 -14.97 11.61
C ARG A 151 7.43 -14.87 13.03
N LEU A 152 8.05 -13.75 13.42
CA LEU A 152 8.51 -13.53 14.79
C LEU A 152 7.36 -13.69 15.79
N LYS A 153 6.20 -13.09 15.52
CA LYS A 153 5.02 -13.26 16.39
C LYS A 153 4.57 -14.73 16.48
N ASN A 154 4.56 -15.45 15.37
CA ASN A 154 4.21 -16.88 15.33
C ASN A 154 5.21 -17.79 16.07
N THR A 155 6.43 -17.31 16.34
CA THR A 155 7.39 -17.98 17.24
C THR A 155 7.20 -17.66 18.72
N GLY A 156 6.16 -16.89 19.07
CA GLY A 156 5.81 -16.54 20.44
C GLY A 156 6.49 -15.27 20.96
N LEU A 157 7.08 -14.43 20.11
CA LEU A 157 7.51 -13.10 20.55
C LEU A 157 6.29 -12.24 20.90
N SER A 158 6.39 -11.55 22.03
CA SER A 158 5.43 -10.50 22.39
C SER A 158 5.59 -9.29 21.46
N GLU A 159 4.52 -8.51 21.31
CA GLU A 159 4.54 -7.27 20.54
C GLU A 159 5.62 -6.29 21.02
N ALA A 160 5.81 -6.15 22.34
CA ALA A 160 6.85 -5.31 22.92
C ALA A 160 8.26 -5.70 22.43
N GLN A 161 8.55 -7.01 22.36
CA GLN A 161 9.82 -7.53 21.85
C GLN A 161 10.00 -7.30 20.35
N ILE A 162 8.91 -7.37 19.58
CA ILE A 162 8.92 -7.06 18.15
C ILE A 162 9.20 -5.57 17.94
N MET A 163 8.51 -4.70 18.69
CA MET A 163 8.71 -3.24 18.63
C MET A 163 10.12 -2.83 19.04
N GLU A 164 10.72 -3.50 20.04
CA GLU A 164 12.13 -3.29 20.40
C GLU A 164 13.06 -3.56 19.20
N ARG A 165 12.85 -4.66 18.48
CA ARG A 165 13.65 -5.02 17.28
C ARG A 165 13.48 -4.01 16.16
N ILE A 166 12.26 -3.57 15.92
CA ILE A 166 11.95 -2.52 14.94
C ILE A 166 12.68 -1.22 15.30
N ASN A 167 12.64 -0.82 16.58
CA ASN A 167 13.32 0.39 17.05
C ASN A 167 14.85 0.29 16.99
N ARG A 168 15.39 -0.93 17.10
CA ARG A 168 16.82 -1.21 16.92
C ARG A 168 17.24 -1.34 15.46
N GLY A 169 16.31 -1.20 14.51
CA GLY A 169 16.59 -1.29 13.08
C GLY A 169 16.93 -2.69 12.61
N LEU A 170 16.36 -3.72 13.23
CA LEU A 170 16.58 -5.11 12.81
C LEU A 170 16.16 -5.30 11.34
N THR A 171 17.02 -5.90 10.54
CA THR A 171 16.76 -6.13 9.11
C THR A 171 15.95 -7.41 8.88
N ASP A 172 15.31 -7.55 7.73
CA ASP A 172 14.59 -8.77 7.36
C ASP A 172 15.47 -10.02 7.43
N ALA A 173 16.72 -9.95 6.96
CA ALA A 173 17.65 -11.08 7.02
C ALA A 173 18.00 -11.49 8.47
N GLN A 174 18.06 -10.52 9.38
CA GLN A 174 18.27 -10.79 10.80
C GLN A 174 17.02 -11.36 11.47
N ALA A 175 15.84 -10.84 11.11
CA ALA A 175 14.55 -11.33 11.59
C ALA A 175 14.30 -12.78 11.12
N ASP A 176 14.59 -13.10 9.85
CA ASP A 176 14.48 -14.44 9.29
C ASP A 176 15.38 -15.43 10.03
N LYS A 177 16.66 -15.06 10.24
CA LYS A 177 17.59 -15.89 11.00
C LYS A 177 17.11 -16.14 12.43
N GLU A 178 16.56 -15.13 13.11
CA GLU A 178 16.01 -15.30 14.45
C GLU A 178 14.75 -16.20 14.43
N ALA A 179 13.82 -15.95 13.50
CA ALA A 179 12.60 -16.72 13.34
C ALA A 179 12.93 -18.20 13.07
N ALA A 180 13.82 -18.49 12.12
CA ALA A 180 14.25 -19.84 11.79
C ALA A 180 14.87 -20.57 13.00
N GLY A 181 15.72 -19.88 13.78
CA GLY A 181 16.30 -20.44 14.99
C GLY A 181 15.26 -20.80 16.05
N ARG A 182 14.25 -19.94 16.23
CA ARG A 182 13.15 -20.17 17.18
C ARG A 182 12.18 -21.24 16.69
N GLU A 183 11.87 -21.26 15.40
CA GLU A 183 11.06 -22.29 14.75
C GLU A 183 11.71 -23.67 14.93
N ALA A 184 13.02 -23.78 14.70
CA ALA A 184 13.78 -25.01 14.94
C ALA A 184 13.73 -25.43 16.42
N ALA A 185 14.01 -24.51 17.34
CA ALA A 185 13.96 -24.80 18.77
C ALA A 185 12.57 -25.29 19.22
N ARG A 186 11.49 -24.66 18.72
CA ARG A 186 10.11 -25.08 18.99
C ARG A 186 9.81 -26.47 18.43
N ASN A 187 10.21 -26.72 17.17
CA ASN A 187 9.97 -27.99 16.51
C ASN A 187 10.72 -29.15 17.20
N HIS A 188 11.87 -28.87 17.84
CA HIS A 188 12.66 -29.86 18.57
C HIS A 188 12.31 -29.97 20.07
N ALA A 189 11.51 -29.06 20.63
CA ALA A 189 11.22 -29.00 22.07
C ALA A 189 10.54 -30.28 22.62
N ASN A 190 9.87 -31.06 21.76
CA ASN A 190 9.13 -32.28 22.14
C ASN A 190 9.52 -33.52 21.34
N THR A 191 10.64 -33.51 20.61
CA THR A 191 11.11 -34.66 19.80
C THR A 191 12.14 -35.53 20.52
N GLY A 192 12.31 -35.34 21.83
CA GLY A 192 13.18 -36.19 22.63
C GLY A 192 12.67 -37.64 22.63
N PHE A 193 13.41 -38.55 21.99
CA PHE A 193 13.15 -39.98 22.05
C PHE A 193 13.11 -40.45 23.51
N THR A 194 11.92 -40.60 24.09
CA THR A 194 11.75 -41.28 25.38
C THR A 194 11.95 -42.77 25.17
N ARG A 195 13.13 -43.29 25.50
CA ARG A 195 13.33 -44.75 25.58
C ARG A 195 12.38 -45.31 26.63
N VAL A 196 11.33 -46.01 26.19
CA VAL A 196 10.44 -46.77 27.07
C VAL A 196 11.25 -47.91 27.68
N ARG A 197 11.82 -47.70 28.87
CA ARG A 197 12.42 -48.78 29.68
C ARG A 197 11.31 -49.43 30.50
N GLY A 198 10.78 -50.55 30.04
CA GLY A 198 9.86 -51.32 30.87
C GLY A 198 9.15 -52.47 30.17
N ARG A 199 9.82 -53.61 30.05
CA ARG A 199 9.12 -54.91 30.14
C ARG A 199 9.89 -55.76 31.15
N ARG A 200 9.38 -55.81 32.39
CA ARG A 200 9.83 -56.82 33.37
C ARG A 200 9.42 -58.19 32.82
N PRO A 201 10.35 -59.15 32.67
CA PRO A 201 10.00 -60.52 32.34
C PRO A 201 9.14 -61.07 33.49
N ARG A 202 8.04 -61.74 33.13
CA ARG A 202 7.27 -62.57 34.06
C ARG A 202 7.98 -63.91 34.22
#